data_AF-A0A6J4GCN5-F1
#
_entry.id   AF-A0A6J4GCN5-F1
#
_cell.length_a   1.000
_cell.length_b   1.000
_cell.length_c   1.000
_cell.angle_alpha   90.00
_cell.angle_beta   90.00
_cell.angle_gamma   90.00
#
_symmetry.space_group_name_H-M   'P 1'
#
loop_
_entity.id
_entity.type
_entity.pdbx_description
1 polymer ?
#
loop_
_entity_poly.entity_id
_entity_poly.type
_entity_poly.pdbx_seq_one_letter_code
_entity_poly.pdbx_strand_id
1 'polypeptide(L)'
;MKYVAQIIFGKDQIRKYHNNETLNDCEKIINLKKYTFETWVERNAFYKGIGEAMGWLEFEVIKEFEEKDNKEEKEDDDKFDYWAFIEKYYPKYYHCNSVLLSDILTRKLYGEEISESDEKYIKDWDVRKELFEIDKDLLCKAFENYFNISYPEDLNS
;
A
#
# COMPACT_ATOMS: atom_id res chain seq x y z
N MET A 1 6.41 5.76 -22.46
CA MET A 1 4.94 5.65 -22.63
C MET A 1 4.59 4.19 -22.47
N LYS A 2 3.85 3.87 -21.41
CA LYS A 2 3.54 2.51 -21.00
C LYS A 2 2.05 2.25 -21.12
N TYR A 3 1.68 1.02 -21.44
CA TYR A 3 0.30 0.58 -21.54
C TYR A 3 -0.05 -0.20 -20.29
N VAL A 4 -1.01 0.29 -19.52
CA VAL A 4 -1.40 -0.33 -18.26
C VAL A 4 -2.78 -0.97 -18.41
N ALA A 5 -2.91 -2.20 -17.95
CA ALA A 5 -4.16 -2.94 -17.91
C ALA A 5 -4.40 -3.48 -16.49
N GLN A 6 -5.59 -3.24 -15.95
CA GLN A 6 -6.10 -3.97 -14.78
C GLN A 6 -7.07 -5.03 -15.26
N ILE A 7 -6.82 -6.27 -14.84
CA ILE A 7 -7.57 -7.45 -15.25
C ILE A 7 -8.09 -8.15 -14.00
N ILE A 8 -9.38 -8.48 -14.01
CA ILE A 8 -10.01 -9.33 -13.02
C ILE A 8 -10.08 -10.75 -13.58
N PHE A 9 -9.74 -11.75 -12.75
CA PHE A 9 -9.78 -13.17 -13.10
C PHE A 9 -10.85 -13.91 -12.28
N GLY A 10 -11.39 -14.97 -12.85
CA GLY A 10 -12.39 -15.84 -12.21
C GLY A 10 -13.83 -15.41 -12.47
N LYS A 11 -14.65 -16.38 -12.91
CA LYS A 11 -16.08 -16.19 -13.22
C LYS A 11 -16.88 -15.52 -12.10
N ASP A 12 -16.68 -15.94 -10.86
CA ASP A 12 -17.43 -15.39 -9.72
C ASP A 12 -17.05 -13.93 -9.45
N GLN A 13 -15.77 -13.60 -9.59
CA GLN A 13 -15.25 -12.25 -9.38
C GLN A 13 -15.69 -11.31 -10.50
N ILE A 14 -15.69 -11.77 -11.75
CA ILE A 14 -16.27 -11.04 -12.90
C ILE A 14 -17.77 -10.77 -12.65
N ARG A 15 -18.51 -11.78 -12.19
CA ARG A 15 -19.94 -11.61 -11.86
C ARG A 15 -20.14 -10.56 -10.77
N LYS A 16 -19.36 -10.62 -9.70
CA LYS A 16 -19.37 -9.63 -8.63
C LYS A 16 -19.10 -8.21 -9.16
N TYR A 17 -18.10 -8.08 -10.02
CA TYR A 17 -17.75 -6.80 -10.64
C TYR A 17 -18.93 -6.22 -11.44
N HIS A 18 -19.58 -6.99 -12.31
CA HIS A 18 -20.76 -6.53 -13.06
C HIS A 18 -21.97 -6.21 -12.19
N ASN A 19 -22.11 -6.88 -11.05
CA ASN A 19 -23.18 -6.63 -10.07
C ASN A 19 -22.88 -5.44 -9.14
N ASN A 20 -21.74 -4.75 -9.29
CA ASN A 20 -21.23 -3.75 -8.34
C ASN A 20 -21.07 -4.29 -6.90
N GLU A 21 -20.81 -5.59 -6.76
CA GLU A 21 -20.48 -6.19 -5.46
C GLU A 21 -19.00 -5.93 -5.14
N THR A 22 -18.70 -5.68 -3.86
CA THR A 22 -17.32 -5.47 -3.42
C THR A 22 -16.56 -6.80 -3.32
N LEU A 23 -15.37 -6.84 -3.91
CA LEU A 23 -14.42 -7.91 -3.67
C LEU A 23 -13.77 -7.72 -2.31
N ASN A 24 -13.63 -8.78 -1.53
CA ASN A 24 -12.83 -8.72 -0.31
C ASN A 24 -11.32 -8.65 -0.63
N ASP A 25 -10.50 -8.37 0.38
CA ASP A 25 -9.06 -8.14 0.17
C ASP A 25 -8.33 -9.37 -0.36
N CYS A 26 -8.71 -10.57 0.08
CA CYS A 26 -8.14 -11.82 -0.44
C CYS A 26 -8.48 -12.01 -1.93
N GLU A 27 -9.74 -11.75 -2.30
CA GLU A 27 -10.20 -11.83 -3.68
C GLU A 27 -9.49 -10.80 -4.57
N LYS A 28 -9.31 -9.57 -4.09
CA LYS A 28 -8.55 -8.54 -4.80
C LYS A 28 -7.10 -9.00 -5.03
N ILE A 29 -6.42 -9.48 -4.00
CA ILE A 29 -5.02 -9.91 -4.11
C ILE A 29 -4.86 -11.05 -5.12
N ILE A 30 -5.77 -12.03 -5.10
CA ILE A 30 -5.68 -13.21 -5.96
C ILE A 30 -6.10 -12.90 -7.38
N ASN A 31 -7.22 -12.19 -7.56
CA ASN A 31 -7.94 -12.12 -8.83
C ASN A 31 -7.80 -10.79 -9.55
N LEU A 32 -7.41 -9.71 -8.87
CA LEU A 32 -7.19 -8.41 -9.51
C LEU A 32 -5.70 -8.21 -9.76
N LYS A 33 -5.29 -8.13 -11.04
CA LYS A 33 -3.89 -7.95 -11.43
C LYS A 33 -3.71 -6.72 -12.31
N LYS A 34 -2.63 -5.99 -12.04
CA LYS A 34 -2.16 -4.87 -12.85
C LYS A 34 -0.98 -5.34 -13.69
N TYR A 35 -1.08 -5.15 -15.00
CA TYR A 35 -0.02 -5.44 -15.97
C TYR A 35 0.41 -4.16 -16.66
N THR A 36 1.70 -4.07 -16.96
CA THR A 36 2.29 -2.94 -17.67
C THR A 36 3.06 -3.48 -18.86
N PHE A 37 2.85 -2.87 -20.02
CA PHE A 37 3.45 -3.26 -21.29
C PHE A 37 4.17 -2.08 -21.91
N GLU A 38 5.30 -2.34 -22.56
CA GLU A 38 6.09 -1.28 -23.23
C GLU A 38 5.46 -0.91 -24.58
N THR A 39 4.69 -1.83 -25.18
CA THR A 39 4.04 -1.60 -26.47
C THR A 39 2.59 -2.10 -26.49
N TRP A 40 1.76 -1.46 -27.32
CA TRP A 40 0.40 -1.91 -27.59
C TRP A 40 0.34 -3.32 -28.20
N VAL A 41 1.36 -3.68 -29.01
CA VAL A 41 1.47 -5.00 -29.64
C VAL A 41 1.68 -6.09 -28.60
N GLU A 42 2.56 -5.86 -27.63
CA GLU A 42 2.82 -6.77 -26.52
C GLU A 42 1.56 -7.03 -25.68
N ARG A 43 0.85 -5.96 -25.31
CA ARG A 43 -0.42 -6.04 -24.58
C ARG A 43 -1.45 -6.90 -25.32
N ASN A 44 -1.62 -6.68 -26.62
CA ASN A 44 -2.59 -7.44 -27.40
C ASN A 44 -2.18 -8.91 -27.57
N ALA A 45 -0.89 -9.18 -27.72
CA ALA A 45 -0.37 -10.55 -27.73
C ALA A 45 -0.64 -11.24 -26.38
N PHE A 46 -0.49 -10.52 -25.27
CA PHE A 46 -0.84 -11.00 -23.95
C PHE A 46 -2.34 -11.33 -23.84
N TYR A 47 -3.24 -10.44 -24.24
CA TYR A 47 -4.70 -10.68 -24.25
C TYR A 47 -5.08 -11.92 -25.07
N LYS A 48 -4.45 -12.08 -26.24
CA LYS A 48 -4.64 -13.27 -27.07
C LYS A 48 -4.17 -14.54 -26.35
N GLY A 49 -2.99 -14.50 -25.74
CA GLY A 49 -2.43 -15.63 -25.00
C GLY A 49 -3.29 -16.06 -23.81
N ILE A 50 -3.76 -15.12 -22.98
CA ILE A 50 -4.66 -15.45 -21.86
C ILE A 50 -6.03 -15.95 -22.35
N GLY A 51 -6.54 -15.40 -23.46
CA GLY A 51 -7.77 -15.85 -24.08
C GLY A 51 -7.71 -17.27 -24.60
N GLU A 52 -6.59 -17.66 -25.19
CA GLU A 52 -6.34 -19.02 -25.67
C GLU A 52 -6.10 -20.01 -24.51
N ALA A 53 -5.47 -19.57 -23.42
CA ALA A 53 -5.12 -20.44 -22.29
C ALA A 53 -6.28 -20.73 -21.35
N MET A 54 -7.10 -19.73 -21.03
CA MET A 54 -8.11 -19.83 -19.96
C MET A 54 -9.56 -19.68 -20.47
N GLY A 55 -9.75 -19.18 -21.69
CA GLY A 55 -11.08 -18.88 -22.24
C GLY A 55 -11.61 -17.52 -21.79
N TRP A 56 -12.36 -16.86 -22.68
CA TRP A 56 -12.78 -15.45 -22.53
C TRP A 56 -13.74 -15.18 -21.36
N LEU A 57 -14.33 -16.22 -20.76
CA LEU A 57 -15.26 -16.06 -19.62
C LEU A 57 -14.56 -16.11 -18.26
N GLU A 58 -13.24 -16.34 -18.23
CA GLU A 58 -12.45 -16.47 -16.99
C GLU A 58 -11.66 -15.20 -16.65
N PHE A 59 -11.70 -14.16 -17.49
CA PHE A 59 -11.10 -12.86 -17.17
C PHE A 59 -11.83 -11.70 -17.86
N GLU A 60 -11.66 -10.49 -17.31
CA GLU A 60 -12.12 -9.25 -17.94
C GLU A 60 -11.12 -8.12 -17.71
N VAL A 61 -10.90 -7.28 -18.74
CA VAL A 61 -10.09 -6.06 -18.62
C VAL A 61 -10.99 -4.95 -18.09
N ILE A 62 -10.80 -4.55 -16.83
CA ILE A 62 -11.68 -3.58 -16.15
C ILE A 62 -11.17 -2.14 -16.24
N LYS A 63 -9.88 -1.95 -16.54
CA LYS A 63 -9.27 -0.62 -16.71
C LYS A 63 -8.10 -0.70 -17.67
N GLU A 64 -8.07 0.18 -18.65
CA GLU A 64 -6.97 0.30 -19.61
C GLU A 64 -6.64 1.78 -19.82
N PHE A 65 -5.36 2.13 -19.71
CA PHE A 65 -4.91 3.50 -19.97
C PHE A 65 -3.44 3.54 -20.39
N GLU A 66 -3.09 4.62 -21.07
CA GLU A 66 -1.71 4.93 -21.46
C GLU A 66 -1.10 5.84 -20.40
N GLU A 67 -0.01 5.38 -19.79
CA GLU A 67 0.79 6.15 -18.85
C GLU A 67 1.93 6.80 -19.65
N LYS A 68 1.81 8.12 -19.88
CA LYS A 68 2.95 8.91 -20.37
C LYS A 68 3.93 9.04 -19.21
N ASP A 69 5.24 9.08 -19.49
CA ASP A 69 6.30 9.25 -18.48
C ASP A 69 6.29 10.64 -17.79
N ASN A 70 5.14 11.29 -17.80
CA ASN A 70 4.90 12.48 -17.02
C ASN A 70 4.77 12.04 -15.57
N LYS A 71 5.71 12.53 -14.74
CA LYS A 71 5.61 12.56 -13.28
C LYS A 71 4.39 13.38 -12.85
N GLU A 72 3.20 12.87 -13.10
CA GLU A 72 2.00 13.27 -12.39
C GLU A 72 1.59 12.06 -11.58
N GLU A 73 2.07 12.04 -10.34
CA GLU A 73 1.58 11.19 -9.27
C GLU A 73 0.06 11.36 -9.24
N LYS A 74 -0.67 10.42 -9.87
CA LYS A 74 -2.09 10.28 -9.59
C LYS A 74 -2.18 9.81 -8.14
N GLU A 75 -2.74 10.67 -7.30
CA GLU A 75 -3.13 10.36 -5.94
C GLU A 75 -3.89 9.03 -5.92
N ASP A 76 -3.21 7.99 -5.44
CA ASP A 76 -3.89 6.79 -4.97
C ASP A 76 -4.61 7.20 -3.67
N ASP A 77 -5.95 7.24 -3.70
CA ASP A 77 -6.80 7.32 -2.49
C ASP A 77 -6.54 6.15 -1.51
N ASP A 78 -5.75 5.15 -1.92
CA ASP A 78 -5.28 4.01 -1.13
C ASP A 78 -3.82 4.17 -0.62
N LYS A 79 -3.25 5.38 -0.61
CA LYS A 79 -1.93 5.58 -0.02
C LYS A 79 -2.04 5.39 1.49
N PHE A 80 -1.42 4.31 1.99
CA PHE A 80 -1.28 4.06 3.42
C PHE A 80 -0.65 5.29 4.10
N ASP A 81 -1.47 6.05 4.83
CA ASP A 81 -1.00 7.17 5.63
C ASP A 81 -0.43 6.62 6.94
N TYR A 82 0.89 6.49 6.96
CA TYR A 82 1.65 6.01 8.10
C TYR A 82 1.30 6.77 9.38
N TRP A 83 1.29 8.10 9.35
CA TRP A 83 1.08 8.91 10.56
C TRP A 83 -0.37 8.82 11.02
N ALA A 84 -1.34 8.84 10.10
CA ALA A 84 -2.74 8.63 10.46
C ALA A 84 -2.98 7.23 11.06
N PHE A 85 -2.29 6.21 10.56
CA PHE A 85 -2.38 4.85 11.11
C PHE A 85 -1.79 4.75 12.52
N ILE A 86 -0.59 5.30 12.73
CA ILE A 86 0.07 5.31 14.04
C ILE A 86 -0.74 6.14 15.04
N GLU A 87 -1.24 7.32 14.68
CA GLU A 87 -2.06 8.16 15.56
C GLU A 87 -3.34 7.42 16.02
N LYS A 88 -3.97 6.67 15.11
CA LYS A 88 -5.22 5.97 15.38
C LYS A 88 -5.06 4.71 16.23
N TYR A 89 -3.98 3.95 16.04
CA TYR A 89 -3.84 2.61 16.62
C TYR A 89 -2.68 2.45 17.60
N TYR A 90 -1.69 3.35 17.62
CA TYR A 90 -0.57 3.24 18.55
C TYR A 90 -0.97 3.68 19.96
N PRO A 91 -0.69 2.87 21.00
CA PRO A 91 -1.12 3.20 22.36
C PRO A 91 -0.28 4.37 22.89
N LYS A 92 -0.97 5.39 23.44
CA LYS A 92 -0.34 6.58 24.04
C LYS A 92 0.51 7.39 23.04
N TYR A 93 0.05 7.50 21.79
CA TYR A 93 0.69 8.29 20.72
C TYR A 93 1.29 9.63 21.21
N TYR A 94 0.47 10.49 21.82
CA TYR A 94 0.89 11.83 22.30
C TYR A 94 1.83 11.83 23.53
N HIS A 95 2.12 10.66 24.10
CA HIS A 95 2.99 10.51 25.27
C HIS A 95 4.13 9.52 25.02
N CYS A 96 4.43 9.21 23.76
CA CYS A 96 5.48 8.26 23.40
C CYS A 96 6.71 8.97 22.84
N ASN A 97 7.82 8.90 23.58
CA ASN A 97 9.11 9.45 23.12
C ASN A 97 9.60 8.82 21.81
N SER A 98 9.21 7.58 21.52
CA SER A 98 9.55 6.91 20.24
C SER A 98 8.87 7.55 19.04
N VAL A 99 7.62 8.03 19.20
CA VAL A 99 6.90 8.75 18.14
C VAL A 99 7.58 10.08 17.87
N LEU A 100 7.91 10.84 18.92
CA LEU A 100 8.64 12.09 18.81
C LEU A 100 10.01 11.90 18.13
N LEU A 101 10.74 10.84 18.52
CA LEU A 101 12.04 10.52 17.94
C LEU A 101 11.92 10.11 16.47
N SER A 102 10.89 9.34 16.10
CA SER A 102 10.60 9.02 14.70
C SER A 102 10.32 10.27 13.87
N ASP A 103 9.52 11.22 14.37
CA ASP A 103 9.27 12.51 13.70
C ASP A 103 10.58 13.31 13.49
N ILE A 104 11.42 13.44 14.53
CA ILE A 104 12.70 14.15 14.44
C ILE A 104 13.63 13.50 13.39
N LEU A 105 13.77 12.18 13.40
CA LEU A 105 14.62 11.46 12.46
C LEU A 105 14.08 11.52 11.03
N THR A 106 12.75 11.47 10.87
CA THR A 106 12.06 11.63 9.59
C THR A 106 12.36 13.00 8.98
N ARG A 107 12.18 14.08 9.77
CA ARG A 107 12.53 15.44 9.36
C ARG A 107 13.99 15.58 8.95
N LYS A 108 14.91 15.02 9.75
CA LYS A 108 16.33 15.04 9.42
C LYS A 108 16.63 14.33 8.09
N LEU A 109 15.97 13.20 7.83
CA LEU A 109 16.15 12.42 6.61
C LEU A 109 15.66 13.17 5.36
N TYR A 110 14.55 13.90 5.47
CA TYR A 110 13.99 14.71 4.38
C TYR A 110 14.65 16.08 4.24
N GLY A 111 15.60 16.42 5.13
CA GLY A 111 16.31 17.70 5.11
C GLY A 111 15.47 18.87 5.66
N GLU A 112 14.45 18.57 6.46
CA GLU A 112 13.66 19.57 7.17
C GLU A 112 14.41 20.11 8.39
N GLU A 113 14.03 21.31 8.83
CA GLU A 113 14.62 21.98 9.99
C GLU A 113 14.24 21.25 11.28
N ILE A 114 15.26 20.90 12.08
CA ILE A 114 15.10 20.37 13.44
C ILE A 114 15.87 21.25 14.43
N SER A 115 15.55 21.16 15.71
CA SER A 115 16.18 22.01 16.73
C SER A 115 17.68 21.71 16.86
N GLU A 116 18.47 22.72 17.23
CA GLU A 116 19.91 22.55 17.47
C GLU A 116 20.21 21.48 18.56
N SER A 117 19.32 21.35 19.55
CA SER A 117 19.40 20.30 20.56
C SER A 117 19.23 18.91 19.97
N ASP A 118 18.29 18.74 19.05
CA ASP A 118 18.02 17.47 18.41
C ASP A 118 19.14 17.12 17.42
N GLU A 119 19.65 18.10 16.67
CA GLU A 119 20.81 17.91 15.80
C GLU A 119 22.02 17.39 16.57
N LYS A 120 22.28 17.96 17.74
CA LYS A 120 23.37 17.53 18.61
C LYS A 120 23.12 16.14 19.19
N TYR A 121 21.85 15.81 19.47
CA TYR A 121 21.46 14.53 20.04
C TYR A 121 21.66 13.37 19.03
N ILE A 122 21.34 13.58 17.76
CA ILE A 122 21.41 12.55 16.69
C ILE A 122 22.68 12.62 15.83
N LYS A 123 23.62 13.52 16.16
CA LYS A 123 24.77 13.88 15.30
C LYS A 123 25.58 12.69 14.77
N ASP A 124 25.78 11.67 15.60
CA ASP A 124 26.61 10.49 15.29
C ASP A 124 25.78 9.24 14.98
N TRP A 125 24.46 9.40 14.79
CA TRP A 125 23.55 8.28 14.54
C TRP A 125 23.45 7.96 13.06
N ASP A 126 23.26 6.68 12.74
CA ASP A 126 22.78 6.28 11.42
C ASP A 126 21.27 6.52 11.35
N VAL A 127 20.89 7.75 10.99
CA VAL A 127 19.50 8.22 10.97
C VAL A 127 18.57 7.26 10.23
N ARG A 128 19.01 6.66 9.11
CA ARG A 128 18.18 5.72 8.34
C ARG A 128 17.93 4.42 9.10
N LYS A 129 18.98 3.87 9.68
CA LYS A 129 18.89 2.61 10.42
C LYS A 129 18.07 2.77 11.70
N GLU A 130 18.33 3.83 12.46
CA GLU A 130 17.62 4.09 13.72
C GLU A 130 16.14 4.40 13.46
N LEU A 131 15.82 5.20 12.44
CA LEU A 131 14.44 5.45 12.03
C LEU A 131 13.72 4.15 11.65
N PHE A 132 14.36 3.28 10.87
CA PHE A 132 13.78 2.00 10.46
C PHE A 132 13.43 1.10 11.65
N GLU A 133 14.31 0.99 12.63
CA GLU A 133 14.07 0.17 13.82
C GLU A 133 12.93 0.74 14.68
N ILE A 134 12.88 2.06 14.85
CA ILE A 134 11.81 2.74 15.59
C ILE A 134 10.47 2.58 14.87
N ASP A 135 10.42 2.83 13.57
CA ASP A 135 9.18 2.75 12.78
C ASP A 135 8.64 1.31 12.73
N LYS A 136 9.52 0.31 12.64
CA LYS A 136 9.13 -1.10 12.74
C LYS A 136 8.43 -1.39 14.08
N ASP A 137 9.00 -0.94 15.20
CA ASP A 137 8.43 -1.14 16.52
C ASP A 137 7.09 -0.41 16.71
N LEU A 138 7.01 0.81 16.17
CA LEU A 138 5.77 1.60 16.16
C LEU A 138 4.67 0.90 15.37
N LEU A 139 4.98 0.46 14.15
CA LEU A 139 4.04 -0.25 13.29
C LEU A 139 3.59 -1.57 13.90
N CYS A 140 4.50 -2.39 14.43
CA CYS A 140 4.13 -3.67 15.03
C CYS A 140 3.07 -3.50 16.12
N LYS A 141 3.28 -2.57 17.06
CA LYS A 141 2.32 -2.32 18.15
C LYS A 141 1.02 -1.69 17.65
N ALA A 142 1.09 -0.80 16.67
CA ALA A 142 -0.11 -0.23 16.05
C ALA A 142 -0.93 -1.31 15.34
N PHE A 143 -0.29 -2.23 14.62
CA PHE A 143 -0.95 -3.37 14.00
C PHE A 143 -1.55 -4.33 15.03
N GLU A 144 -0.83 -4.68 16.09
CA GLU A 144 -1.36 -5.50 17.18
C GLU A 144 -2.65 -4.91 17.75
N ASN A 145 -2.65 -3.61 18.04
CA ASN A 145 -3.86 -2.92 18.51
C ASN A 145 -4.96 -2.88 17.46
N TYR A 146 -4.62 -2.61 16.20
CA TYR A 146 -5.57 -2.64 15.09
C TYR A 146 -6.28 -4.00 15.01
N PHE A 147 -5.54 -5.10 15.07
CA PHE A 147 -6.10 -6.45 15.03
C PHE A 147 -6.96 -6.72 16.27
N ASN A 148 -6.48 -6.37 17.47
CA ASN A 148 -7.24 -6.55 18.71
C ASN A 148 -8.58 -5.79 18.72
N ILE A 149 -8.63 -4.60 18.12
CA ILE A 149 -9.85 -3.78 18.03
C ILE A 149 -10.78 -4.27 16.93
N SER A 150 -10.22 -4.64 15.76
CA SER A 150 -11.00 -4.97 14.56
C SER A 150 -11.47 -6.42 14.55
N TYR A 151 -10.73 -7.30 15.24
CA TYR A 151 -11.00 -8.72 15.39
C TYR A 151 -10.82 -9.10 16.87
N PRO A 152 -11.68 -8.59 17.76
CA PRO A 152 -11.62 -8.99 19.16
C PRO A 152 -11.81 -10.50 19.22
N GLU A 153 -10.82 -11.21 19.77
CA GLU A 153 -11.01 -12.62 20.10
C GLU A 153 -12.19 -12.70 21.07
N ASP A 154 -13.27 -13.36 20.66
CA ASP A 154 -14.31 -13.78 21.58
C ASP A 154 -13.67 -14.76 22.58
N LEU A 155 -13.12 -14.20 23.66
CA LEU A 155 -12.73 -14.92 24.88
C LEU A 155 -14.00 -15.37 25.61
N ASN A 156 -14.81 -16.19 24.95
CA ASN A 156 -15.87 -16.98 25.56
C ASN A 156 -15.68 -18.44 25.12
N SER A 157 -14.77 -19.12 25.82
CA SER A 157 -14.83 -20.57 26.01
C SER A 157 -15.12 -20.87 27.47
#